data_AF-A0A7Y4SWD7-F1
#
_entry.id   AF-A0A7Y4SWD7-F1
#
_cell.length_a   1.000
_cell.length_b   1.000
_cell.length_c   1.000
_cell.angle_alpha   90.00
_cell.angle_beta   90.00
_cell.angle_gamma   90.00
#
_symmetry.space_group_name_H-M   'P 1'
#
loop_
_entity.id
_entity.type
_entity.pdbx_description
1 polymer ?
#
loop_
_entity_poly.entity_id
_entity_poly.type
_entity_poly.pdbx_seq_one_letter_code
_entity_poly.pdbx_strand_id
1 'polypeptide(L)'
;MLLLCALLSASGPRLAAQEDEEAERFFALPLVRDTRELAAVADEHLRAERFAEAIASLQRILEDHAHEVLPAPKNEPGQSATYQGAAEWAIARLLALPDVARAEYHARYEPRAAEALLGARLAPSRANLVAITRRWP
;
A
#
# COMPACT_ATOMS: atom_id res chain seq x y z
N MET A 1 -22.25 -71.61 -27.61
CA MET A 1 -23.15 -71.55 -26.43
C MET A 1 -22.32 -71.60 -25.16
N LEU A 2 -22.75 -70.82 -24.16
CA LEU A 2 -22.26 -70.65 -22.77
C LEU A 2 -20.99 -69.78 -22.61
N LEU A 3 -21.10 -68.52 -22.10
CA LEU A 3 -21.15 -68.06 -20.68
C LEU A 3 -19.79 -68.31 -19.97
N LEU A 4 -19.14 -67.43 -19.18
CA LEU A 4 -19.57 -66.32 -18.33
C LEU A 4 -18.32 -65.64 -17.69
N CYS A 5 -18.38 -64.33 -17.42
CA CYS A 5 -17.72 -63.50 -16.39
C CYS A 5 -16.19 -63.56 -16.09
N ALA A 6 -15.54 -62.39 -16.15
CA ALA A 6 -14.98 -61.65 -14.99
C ALA A 6 -14.21 -60.40 -15.50
N LEU A 7 -14.72 -59.18 -15.27
CA LEU A 7 -14.22 -58.22 -14.26
C LEU A 7 -12.72 -57.91 -14.37
N LEU A 8 -12.36 -56.71 -14.83
CA LEU A 8 -11.43 -55.86 -14.08
C LEU A 8 -11.54 -54.38 -14.51
N SER A 9 -11.98 -53.58 -13.54
CA SER A 9 -11.99 -52.12 -13.54
C SER A 9 -10.58 -51.53 -13.56
N ALA A 10 -10.41 -50.40 -14.24
CA ALA A 10 -9.54 -49.28 -13.82
C ALA A 10 -9.97 -48.05 -14.64
N SER A 11 -11.04 -47.35 -14.23
CA SER A 11 -10.95 -46.10 -13.45
C SER A 11 -9.75 -45.25 -13.83
N GLY A 12 -9.97 -44.34 -14.79
CA GLY A 12 -8.96 -43.38 -15.23
C GLY A 12 -8.73 -42.27 -14.20
N PRO A 13 -7.51 -41.69 -14.13
CA PRO A 13 -7.30 -40.45 -13.41
C PRO A 13 -7.50 -39.30 -14.39
N ARG A 14 -8.70 -38.73 -14.42
CA ARG A 14 -8.96 -37.39 -14.99
C ARG A 14 -9.42 -36.42 -13.91
N LEU A 15 -8.80 -36.51 -12.73
CA LEU A 15 -9.12 -35.70 -11.56
C LEU A 15 -7.88 -34.99 -11.00
N ALA A 16 -6.95 -34.61 -11.87
CA ALA A 16 -5.75 -33.84 -11.49
C ALA A 16 -5.66 -32.49 -12.24
N ALA A 17 -6.62 -32.17 -13.11
CA ALA A 17 -6.59 -30.95 -13.92
C ALA A 17 -7.58 -29.88 -13.46
N GLN A 18 -8.41 -30.14 -12.44
CA GLN A 18 -9.37 -29.15 -11.91
C GLN A 18 -8.96 -28.57 -10.55
N GLU A 19 -7.98 -29.15 -9.85
CA GLU A 19 -7.54 -28.62 -8.54
C GLU A 19 -6.54 -27.47 -8.69
N ASP A 20 -5.79 -27.40 -9.79
CA ASP A 20 -4.84 -26.30 -10.04
C ASP A 20 -5.52 -25.00 -10.51
N GLU A 21 -6.71 -25.06 -11.13
CA GLU A 21 -7.46 -23.85 -11.53
C GLU A 21 -8.20 -23.20 -10.35
N GLU A 22 -8.60 -23.97 -9.32
CA GLU A 22 -9.29 -23.41 -8.15
C GLU A 22 -8.36 -22.90 -7.05
N ALA A 23 -7.09 -23.35 -7.05
CA ALA A 23 -6.05 -22.90 -6.13
C ALA A 23 -5.53 -21.48 -6.44
N GLU A 24 -5.82 -20.97 -7.63
CA GLU A 24 -5.46 -19.62 -8.06
C GLU A 24 -6.63 -18.63 -7.94
N ARG A 25 -7.53 -18.85 -6.97
CA ARG A 25 -8.36 -17.77 -6.42
C ARG A 25 -7.46 -16.80 -5.66
N PHE A 26 -6.78 -15.97 -6.46
CA PHE A 26 -6.05 -14.78 -6.09
C PHE A 26 -6.97 -13.96 -5.18
N PHE A 27 -6.76 -14.06 -3.86
CA PHE A 27 -7.27 -13.09 -2.91
C PHE A 27 -6.53 -11.78 -3.15
N ALA A 28 -6.85 -11.11 -4.26
CA ALA A 28 -6.44 -9.74 -4.50
C ALA A 28 -7.22 -8.87 -3.50
N LEU A 29 -6.61 -8.62 -2.34
CA LEU A 29 -7.06 -7.61 -1.39
C LEU A 29 -7.30 -6.29 -2.16
N PRO A 30 -8.56 -5.83 -2.29
CA PRO A 30 -8.86 -4.64 -3.09
C PRO A 30 -8.15 -3.38 -2.57
N LEU A 31 -7.90 -3.30 -1.26
CA LEU A 31 -7.28 -2.13 -0.63
C LEU A 31 -5.84 -1.86 -1.10
N VAL A 32 -5.04 -2.91 -1.34
CA VAL A 32 -3.62 -2.76 -1.71
C VAL A 32 -3.46 -2.17 -3.11
N ARG A 33 -4.46 -2.35 -3.99
CA ARG A 33 -4.43 -1.81 -5.34
C ARG A 33 -4.53 -0.29 -5.34
N ASP A 34 -5.44 0.26 -4.54
CA ASP A 34 -5.68 1.70 -4.46
C ASP A 34 -4.45 2.44 -3.93
N THR A 35 -3.82 1.94 -2.86
CA THR A 35 -2.61 2.56 -2.29
C THR A 35 -1.41 2.47 -3.23
N ARG A 36 -1.26 1.36 -3.97
CA ARG A 36 -0.21 1.21 -4.99
C ARG A 36 -0.38 2.22 -6.12
N GLU A 37 -1.61 2.34 -6.63
CA GLU A 37 -1.93 3.28 -7.71
C GLU A 37 -1.73 4.72 -7.23
N LEU A 38 -2.16 5.04 -6.01
CA LEU A 38 -1.98 6.36 -5.41
C LEU A 38 -0.50 6.71 -5.20
N ALA A 39 0.33 5.75 -4.76
CA ALA A 39 1.76 5.93 -4.65
C ALA A 39 2.44 6.17 -6.01
N ALA A 40 2.04 5.41 -7.05
CA ALA A 40 2.53 5.61 -8.41
C ALA A 40 2.14 6.99 -8.97
N VAL A 41 0.91 7.45 -8.70
CA VAL A 41 0.43 8.78 -9.07
C VAL A 41 1.23 9.87 -8.34
N ALA A 42 1.49 9.71 -7.04
CA ALA A 42 2.32 10.65 -6.29
C ALA A 42 3.73 10.76 -6.88
N ASP A 43 4.40 9.64 -7.18
CA ASP A 43 5.72 9.63 -7.81
C ASP A 43 5.71 10.28 -9.20
N GLU A 44 4.65 10.07 -9.98
CA GLU A 44 4.47 10.72 -11.29
C GLU A 44 4.34 12.23 -11.16
N HIS A 45 3.57 12.72 -10.17
CA HIS A 45 3.46 14.15 -9.90
C HIS A 45 4.78 14.75 -9.41
N LEU A 46 5.53 14.04 -8.55
CA LEU A 46 6.85 14.48 -8.10
C LEU A 46 7.83 14.62 -9.28
N ARG A 47 7.88 13.61 -10.17
CA ARG A 47 8.74 13.63 -11.36
C ARG A 47 8.36 14.71 -12.37
N ALA A 48 7.08 15.07 -12.42
CA ALA A 48 6.54 16.11 -13.28
C ALA A 48 6.53 17.51 -12.62
N GLU A 49 7.15 17.69 -11.45
CA GLU A 49 7.17 18.95 -10.69
C GLU A 49 5.77 19.52 -10.36
N ARG A 50 4.74 18.65 -10.34
CA ARG A 50 3.37 18.98 -9.94
C ARG A 50 3.21 18.79 -8.44
N PHE A 51 3.89 19.65 -7.68
CA PHE A 51 4.08 19.45 -6.24
C PHE A 51 2.77 19.49 -5.45
N ALA A 52 1.84 20.40 -5.78
CA ALA A 52 0.55 20.48 -5.10
C ALA A 52 -0.25 19.17 -5.16
N GLU A 53 -0.26 18.49 -6.31
CA GLU A 53 -0.94 17.20 -6.52
C GLU A 53 -0.17 16.03 -5.90
N ALA A 54 1.17 16.05 -5.99
CA ALA A 54 2.03 15.07 -5.34
C ALA A 54 1.80 15.09 -3.83
N ILE A 55 1.88 16.27 -3.21
CA ILE A 55 1.66 16.49 -1.79
C ILE A 55 0.25 16.03 -1.38
N ALA A 56 -0.78 16.34 -2.17
CA ALA A 56 -2.14 15.90 -1.86
C ALA A 56 -2.27 14.37 -1.86
N SER A 57 -1.62 13.70 -2.81
CA SER A 57 -1.62 12.24 -2.90
C SER A 57 -0.85 11.60 -1.75
N LEU A 58 0.32 12.16 -1.39
CA LEU A 58 1.11 11.73 -0.23
C LEU A 58 0.34 11.90 1.08
N GLN A 59 -0.33 13.04 1.26
CA GLN A 59 -1.14 13.28 2.44
C GLN A 59 -2.33 12.31 2.53
N ARG A 60 -2.98 11.99 1.40
CA ARG A 60 -4.04 10.98 1.37
C ARG A 60 -3.53 9.61 1.81
N ILE A 61 -2.32 9.22 1.40
CA ILE A 61 -1.71 7.97 1.90
C ILE A 61 -1.57 8.00 3.43
N LEU A 62 -1.13 9.11 4.02
CA LEU A 62 -0.99 9.25 5.47
C LEU A 62 -2.32 9.27 6.22
N GLU A 63 -3.41 9.70 5.59
CA GLU A 63 -4.71 9.83 6.24
C GLU A 63 -5.55 8.56 6.11
N ASP A 64 -5.60 7.99 4.92
CA ASP A 64 -6.54 6.93 4.58
C ASP A 64 -5.86 5.53 4.54
N HIS A 65 -4.56 5.50 4.24
CA HIS A 65 -3.83 4.25 3.92
C HIS A 65 -2.58 4.02 4.77
N ALA A 66 -2.43 4.72 5.90
CA ALA A 66 -1.19 4.69 6.70
C ALA A 66 -0.82 3.30 7.26
N HIS A 67 -1.81 2.44 7.43
CA HIS A 67 -1.68 1.08 7.95
C HIS A 67 -1.40 0.03 6.86
N GLU A 68 -1.43 0.45 5.60
CA GLU A 68 -1.23 -0.44 4.46
C GLU A 68 0.26 -0.60 4.13
N VAL A 69 0.56 -1.63 3.36
CA VAL A 69 1.90 -1.92 2.86
C VAL A 69 1.94 -1.76 1.35
N LEU A 70 2.99 -1.13 0.86
CA LEU A 70 3.28 -1.05 -0.56
C LEU A 70 3.91 -2.37 -1.01
N PRO A 71 3.50 -2.88 -2.18
CA PRO A 71 4.13 -4.05 -2.76
C PRO A 71 5.59 -3.73 -3.06
N ALA A 72 6.47 -4.68 -2.77
CA ALA A 72 7.87 -4.54 -3.08
C ALA A 72 8.07 -4.21 -4.57
N PRO A 73 9.10 -3.43 -4.92
CA PRO A 73 9.52 -3.31 -6.31
C PRO A 73 9.79 -4.71 -6.88
N LYS A 74 9.58 -4.89 -8.19
CA LYS A 74 9.90 -6.15 -8.86
C LYS A 74 11.41 -6.38 -8.71
N ASN A 75 11.80 -7.17 -7.73
CA ASN A 75 13.20 -7.50 -7.50
C ASN A 75 13.67 -8.57 -8.51
N GLU A 76 14.97 -8.55 -8.78
CA GLU A 76 15.68 -9.64 -9.45
C GLU A 76 15.46 -10.98 -8.71
N PRO A 77 15.44 -12.12 -9.42
CA PRO A 77 15.29 -13.44 -8.79
C PRO A 77 16.31 -13.66 -7.66
N GLY A 78 15.82 -14.03 -6.46
CA GLY A 78 16.68 -14.37 -5.31
C GLY A 78 16.78 -13.31 -4.21
N GLN A 79 16.17 -12.13 -4.38
CA GLN A 79 16.06 -11.14 -3.30
C GLN A 79 14.72 -11.25 -2.57
N SER A 80 14.76 -11.31 -1.24
CA SER A 80 13.54 -11.21 -0.43
C SER A 80 12.94 -9.83 -0.60
N ALA A 81 11.75 -9.77 -1.20
CA ALA A 81 10.95 -8.58 -1.33
C ALA A 81 10.53 -8.08 0.07
N THR A 82 11.16 -7.00 0.55
CA THR A 82 10.71 -6.34 1.77
C THR A 82 9.55 -5.40 1.41
N TYR A 83 8.37 -5.69 1.95
CA TYR A 83 7.21 -4.81 1.86
C TYR A 83 7.46 -3.57 2.71
N GLN A 84 7.33 -2.39 2.11
CA GLN A 84 7.49 -1.11 2.82
C GLN A 84 6.13 -0.60 3.29
N GLY A 85 6.01 -0.07 4.50
CA GLY A 85 4.78 0.56 4.96
C GLY A 85 4.45 1.83 4.15
N ALA A 86 3.18 2.01 3.81
CA ALA A 86 2.74 3.14 2.99
C ALA A 86 2.99 4.48 3.68
N ALA A 87 2.78 4.56 5.00
CA ALA A 87 3.08 5.77 5.77
C ALA A 87 4.58 6.11 5.77
N GLU A 88 5.43 5.11 5.99
CA GLU A 88 6.89 5.30 6.01
C GLU A 88 7.41 5.75 4.65
N TRP A 89 6.85 5.18 3.58
CA TRP A 89 7.12 5.60 2.22
C TRP A 89 6.70 7.06 1.98
N ALA A 90 5.47 7.42 2.34
CA ALA A 90 4.95 8.78 2.11
C ALA A 90 5.70 9.84 2.92
N ILE A 91 6.00 9.56 4.19
CA ILE A 91 6.82 10.44 5.05
C ILE A 91 8.19 10.66 4.41
N ALA A 92 8.85 9.59 3.93
CA ALA A 92 10.16 9.72 3.29
C ALA A 92 10.13 10.64 2.06
N ARG A 93 9.03 10.66 1.30
CA ARG A 93 8.87 11.56 0.13
C ARG A 93 8.60 13.00 0.56
N LEU A 94 7.76 13.21 1.56
CA LEU A 94 7.49 14.55 2.10
C LEU A 94 8.75 15.20 2.69
N LEU A 95 9.56 14.42 3.41
CA LEU A 95 10.83 14.90 3.97
C LEU A 95 11.90 15.16 2.89
N ALA A 96 11.80 14.50 1.74
CA ALA A 96 12.71 14.67 0.61
C ALA A 96 12.27 15.76 -0.38
N LEU A 97 11.20 16.53 -0.08
CA LEU A 97 10.73 17.58 -0.97
C LEU A 97 11.78 18.69 -1.16
N PRO A 98 11.94 19.21 -2.41
CA PRO A 98 12.76 20.39 -2.65
C PRO A 98 12.14 21.61 -1.96
N ASP A 99 12.95 22.65 -1.73
CA ASP A 99 12.56 23.83 -0.94
C ASP A 99 11.27 24.50 -1.44
N VAL A 100 11.09 24.57 -2.77
CA VAL A 100 9.88 25.14 -3.40
C VAL A 100 8.62 24.35 -3.00
N ALA A 101 8.67 23.02 -3.11
CA ALA A 101 7.55 22.15 -2.73
C ALA A 101 7.32 22.12 -1.21
N ARG A 102 8.38 22.29 -0.42
CA ARG A 102 8.28 22.39 1.03
C ARG A 102 7.54 23.65 1.47
N ALA A 103 7.77 24.77 0.79
CA ALA A 103 7.01 25.99 1.04
C ALA A 103 5.51 25.79 0.75
N GLU A 104 5.17 25.10 -0.35
CA GLU A 104 3.78 24.73 -0.65
C GLU A 104 3.17 23.81 0.42
N TYR A 105 3.93 22.82 0.87
CA TYR A 105 3.51 21.92 1.94
C TYR A 105 3.17 22.69 3.23
N HIS A 106 4.08 23.54 3.69
CA HIS A 106 3.87 24.34 4.91
C HIS A 106 2.67 25.27 4.76
N ALA A 107 2.58 26.02 3.65
CA ALA A 107 1.46 26.92 3.41
C ALA A 107 0.10 26.20 3.49
N ARG A 108 0.04 24.93 3.10
CA ARG A 108 -1.20 24.14 3.08
C ARG A 108 -1.52 23.45 4.41
N TYR A 109 -0.53 22.90 5.10
CA TYR A 109 -0.76 21.99 6.23
C TYR A 109 -0.31 22.53 7.59
N GLU A 110 0.58 23.53 7.63
CA GLU A 110 1.04 24.11 8.90
C GLU A 110 -0.10 24.63 9.78
N PRO A 111 -1.14 25.33 9.26
CA PRO A 111 -2.25 25.78 10.10
C PRO A 111 -3.00 24.62 10.78
N ARG A 112 -3.20 23.50 10.06
CA ARG A 112 -3.88 22.31 10.57
C ARG A 112 -3.02 21.55 11.59
N ALA A 113 -1.72 21.43 11.31
CA ALA A 113 -0.77 20.83 12.23
C ALA A 113 -0.66 21.64 13.53
N ALA A 114 -0.63 22.97 13.43
CA ALA A 114 -0.62 23.87 14.58
C ALA A 114 -1.90 23.74 15.43
N GLU A 115 -3.07 23.71 14.78
CA GLU A 115 -4.35 23.50 15.47
C GLU A 115 -4.40 22.15 16.20
N ALA A 116 -4.00 21.06 15.53
CA ALA A 116 -3.95 19.73 16.12
C ALA A 116 -2.97 19.68 17.30
N LEU A 117 -1.81 20.33 17.18
CA LEU A 117 -0.83 20.42 18.26
C LEU A 117 -1.37 21.20 19.45
N LEU A 118 -2.05 22.34 19.22
CA LEU A 118 -2.70 23.10 20.29
C LEU A 118 -3.74 22.25 21.03
N GLY A 119 -4.57 21.50 20.29
CA GLY A 119 -5.51 20.55 20.87
C GLY A 119 -4.82 19.46 21.71
N ALA A 120 -3.76 18.86 21.19
CA ALA A 120 -3.01 17.83 21.91
C ALA A 120 -2.29 18.36 23.16
N ARG A 121 -1.92 19.64 23.22
CA ARG A 121 -1.30 20.25 24.42
C ARG A 121 -2.27 20.37 25.60
N LEU A 122 -3.57 20.41 25.35
CA LEU A 122 -4.59 20.46 26.42
C LEU A 122 -4.75 19.11 27.12
N ALA A 123 -4.45 18.00 26.43
CA ALA A 123 -4.49 16.65 26.97
C ALA A 123 -3.32 15.83 26.39
N PRO A 124 -2.08 16.09 26.86
CA PRO A 124 -0.89 15.54 26.26
C PRO A 124 -0.83 14.03 26.50
N SER A 125 -0.84 13.27 25.40
CA SER A 125 -0.48 11.86 25.39
C SER A 125 0.63 11.64 24.37
N ARG A 126 1.59 10.79 24.71
CA ARG A 126 2.69 10.45 23.79
C ARG A 126 2.15 9.93 22.46
N ALA A 127 1.10 9.11 22.50
CA ALA A 127 0.47 8.55 21.31
C ALA A 127 -0.10 9.65 20.39
N ASN A 128 -0.80 10.63 20.96
CA ASN A 128 -1.40 11.74 20.19
C ASN A 128 -0.33 12.62 19.55
N LEU A 129 0.73 12.95 20.29
CA LEU A 129 1.84 13.75 19.75
C LEU A 129 2.56 13.04 18.61
N VAL A 130 2.83 11.73 18.76
CA VAL A 130 3.45 10.92 17.70
C VAL A 130 2.52 10.83 16.47
N ALA A 131 1.21 10.68 16.67
CA ALA A 131 0.25 10.64 15.57
C ALA A 131 0.26 11.95 14.75
N ILE A 132 0.35 13.11 15.42
CA ILE A 132 0.46 14.43 14.75
C ILE A 132 1.72 14.48 13.89
N THR A 133 2.89 14.10 14.44
CA THR A 133 4.16 14.11 13.68
C THR A 133 4.18 13.13 12.52
N ARG A 134 3.39 12.05 12.58
CA ARG A 134 3.27 11.10 11.46
C ARG A 134 2.31 11.59 10.38
N ARG A 135 1.28 12.32 10.77
CA ARG A 135 0.28 12.87 9.85
C ARG A 135 0.79 14.14 9.15
N TRP A 136 1.59 14.95 9.83
CA TRP A 136 2.24 16.14 9.29
C TRP A 136 3.73 16.13 9.65
N PRO A 137 4.56 15.40 8.89
CA PRO A 137 6.00 15.27 9.14
C PRO A 137 6.83 16.51 8.82
#